data_AF-A0A5C5SK02-F1
#
_entry.id   AF-A0A5C5SK02-F1
#
_cell.length_a   1.000
_cell.length_b   1.000
_cell.length_c   1.000
_cell.angle_alpha   90.00
_cell.angle_beta   90.00
_cell.angle_gamma   90.00
#
_symmetry.space_group_name_H-M   'P 1'
#
loop_
_entity.id
_entity.type
_entity.pdbx_description
1 polymer ?
#
loop_
_entity_poly.entity_id
_entity_poly.type
_entity_poly.pdbx_seq_one_letter_code
_entity_poly.pdbx_strand_id
1 'polypeptide(L)'
;METDIFSIELLCQGKYESWEFSDEGERDALFNKVKKRYVGKEIKDKNNADDRHIVQLSATSLHIKAGNDVSQTVPFEWYDYDVFGEMLSYMNSEYTKQNKSIS
;
A
#
# COMPACT_ATOMS: atom_id res chain seq x y z
N MET A 1 -7.51 22.63 10.55
CA MET A 1 -6.70 22.25 9.38
C MET A 1 -7.22 20.91 8.96
N GLU A 2 -7.78 20.82 7.77
CA GLU A 2 -8.03 19.52 7.14
C GLU A 2 -6.67 19.02 6.66
N THR A 3 -6.32 17.81 7.03
CA THR A 3 -5.08 17.17 6.59
C THR A 3 -5.46 15.83 6.03
N ASP A 4 -5.20 15.68 4.74
CA ASP A 4 -5.39 14.43 4.02
C ASP A 4 -4.05 13.72 3.97
N ILE A 5 -4.02 12.46 4.39
CA ILE A 5 -2.85 11.60 4.29
C ILE A 5 -3.19 10.47 3.34
N PHE A 6 -2.43 10.39 2.25
CA PHE A 6 -2.51 9.32 1.28
C PHE A 6 -1.23 8.50 1.34
N SER A 7 -1.34 7.21 1.68
CA SER A 7 -0.18 6.34 1.75
C SER A 7 -0.45 4.97 1.17
N ILE A 8 0.64 4.31 0.75
CA ILE A 8 0.67 2.86 0.54
C ILE A 8 1.56 2.27 1.62
N GLU A 9 1.13 1.16 2.20
CA GLU A 9 1.86 0.47 3.26
C GLU A 9 2.10 -0.98 2.85
N LEU A 10 3.27 -1.50 3.21
CA LEU A 10 3.65 -2.89 3.02
C LEU A 10 4.06 -3.49 4.36
N LEU A 11 3.29 -4.46 4.83
CA LEU A 11 3.50 -5.13 6.12
C LEU A 11 3.85 -6.60 5.89
N CYS A 12 4.92 -7.08 6.52
CA CYS A 12 5.35 -8.48 6.47
C CYS A 12 6.17 -8.84 7.71
N GLN A 13 5.69 -9.78 8.55
CA GLN A 13 6.40 -10.27 9.75
C GLN A 13 6.97 -9.15 10.66
N GLY A 14 6.19 -8.09 10.89
CA GLY A 14 6.63 -6.94 11.71
C GLY A 14 7.56 -5.96 11.00
N LYS A 15 7.98 -6.24 9.76
CA LYS A 15 8.56 -5.23 8.86
C LYS A 15 7.44 -4.40 8.27
N TYR A 16 7.61 -3.09 8.31
CA TYR A 16 6.65 -2.11 7.84
C TYR A 16 7.39 -1.09 7.00
N GLU A 17 6.88 -0.86 5.79
CA GLU A 17 7.37 0.16 4.87
C GLU A 17 6.18 0.98 4.39
N SER A 18 6.35 2.29 4.30
CA SER A 18 5.28 3.21 3.89
C SER A 18 5.77 4.26 2.91
N TRP A 19 4.94 4.56 1.93
CA TRP A 19 5.16 5.62 0.96
C TRP A 19 4.00 6.60 1.03
N GLU A 20 4.31 7.86 1.25
CA GLU A 20 3.33 8.95 1.33
C GLU A 20 3.20 9.66 -0.02
N PHE A 21 2.00 10.12 -0.32
CA PHE A 21 1.64 10.78 -1.57
C PHE A 21 0.92 12.09 -1.26
N SER A 22 1.12 13.09 -2.10
CA SER A 22 0.42 14.37 -2.03
C SER A 22 -1.02 14.30 -2.55
N ASP A 23 -1.34 13.30 -3.36
CA ASP A 23 -2.62 13.15 -4.03
C ASP A 23 -3.11 11.70 -4.00
N GLU A 24 -4.43 11.52 -3.85
CA GLU A 24 -5.07 10.21 -3.82
C GLU A 24 -4.92 9.47 -5.16
N GLY A 25 -4.96 10.19 -6.27
CA GLY A 25 -4.81 9.64 -7.62
C GLY A 25 -3.41 9.07 -7.87
N GLU A 26 -2.36 9.72 -7.37
CA GLU A 26 -0.99 9.20 -7.45
C GLU A 26 -0.80 7.91 -6.63
N ARG A 27 -1.34 7.92 -5.40
CA ARG A 27 -1.42 6.75 -4.52
C ARG A 27 -2.14 5.61 -5.21
N ASP A 28 -3.34 5.86 -5.73
CA ASP A 28 -4.15 4.85 -6.41
C ASP A 28 -3.49 4.33 -7.69
N ALA A 29 -2.83 5.21 -8.45
CA ALA A 29 -2.11 4.81 -9.65
C ALA A 29 -0.99 3.82 -9.32
N LEU A 30 -0.17 4.09 -8.29
CA LEU A 30 0.90 3.17 -7.89
C LEU A 30 0.32 1.89 -7.27
N PHE A 31 -0.66 2.01 -6.38
CA PHE A 31 -1.32 0.86 -5.75
C PHE A 31 -1.90 -0.09 -6.79
N ASN A 32 -2.66 0.43 -7.75
CA ASN A 32 -3.23 -0.38 -8.83
C ASN A 32 -2.17 -0.96 -9.77
N LYS A 33 -1.08 -0.23 -10.01
CA LYS A 33 0.04 -0.72 -10.82
C LYS A 33 0.73 -1.92 -10.15
N VAL A 34 0.91 -1.86 -8.84
CA VAL A 34 1.48 -2.95 -8.03
C VAL A 34 0.51 -4.12 -8.03
N LYS A 35 -0.78 -3.90 -7.71
CA LYS A 35 -1.79 -4.97 -7.78
C LYS A 35 -1.78 -5.68 -9.13
N LYS A 36 -1.81 -4.94 -10.24
CA LYS A 36 -1.74 -5.49 -11.62
C LYS A 36 -0.50 -6.33 -11.87
N ARG A 37 0.66 -5.93 -11.34
CA ARG A 37 1.91 -6.68 -11.49
C ARG A 37 1.88 -8.02 -10.77
N TYR A 38 1.23 -8.09 -9.61
CA TYR A 38 1.18 -9.27 -8.77
C TYR A 38 -0.13 -10.07 -8.91
N VAL A 39 -0.91 -9.81 -9.97
CA VAL A 39 -2.12 -10.60 -10.28
C VAL A 39 -1.79 -12.09 -10.38
N GLY A 40 -2.60 -12.91 -9.72
CA GLY A 40 -2.43 -14.35 -9.63
C GLY A 40 -1.52 -14.80 -8.49
N LYS A 41 -0.86 -13.87 -7.79
CA LYS A 41 -0.06 -14.15 -6.59
C LYS A 41 -0.78 -13.75 -5.29
N GLU A 42 -2.02 -13.27 -5.37
CA GLU A 42 -2.83 -12.97 -4.19
C GLU A 42 -3.23 -14.24 -3.45
N ILE A 43 -3.25 -14.16 -2.12
CA ILE A 43 -3.84 -15.20 -1.28
C ILE A 43 -5.36 -15.11 -1.39
N LYS A 44 -5.94 -16.08 -2.09
CA LYS A 44 -7.40 -16.15 -2.33
C LYS A 44 -8.18 -16.60 -1.10
N ASP A 45 -7.61 -17.50 -0.31
CA ASP A 45 -8.23 -18.02 0.91
C ASP A 45 -7.66 -17.31 2.14
N LYS A 46 -8.22 -16.12 2.42
CA LYS A 46 -7.81 -15.30 3.56
C LYS A 46 -8.16 -15.94 4.91
N ASN A 47 -9.11 -16.90 4.95
CA ASN A 47 -9.55 -17.52 6.21
C ASN A 47 -8.57 -18.60 6.70
N ASN A 48 -7.77 -19.17 5.80
CA ASN A 48 -6.79 -20.22 6.11
C ASN A 48 -5.33 -19.75 5.95
N ALA A 49 -5.11 -18.45 5.70
CA ALA A 49 -3.78 -17.89 5.56
C ALA A 49 -3.06 -17.84 6.93
N ASP A 50 -1.82 -18.32 6.98
CA ASP A 50 -0.96 -18.09 8.15
C ASP A 50 -0.50 -16.63 8.14
N ASP A 51 -1.05 -15.83 9.04
CA ASP A 51 -0.76 -14.40 9.20
C ASP A 51 0.73 -14.10 9.42
N ARG A 52 1.51 -15.11 9.85
CA ARG A 52 2.96 -15.04 9.95
C ARG A 52 3.68 -15.13 8.61
N HIS A 53 3.02 -15.55 7.53
CA HIS A 53 3.62 -15.77 6.21
C HIS A 53 2.87 -15.02 5.10
N ILE A 54 2.28 -13.87 5.44
CA ILE A 54 1.66 -12.98 4.46
C ILE A 54 2.42 -11.68 4.29
N VAL A 55 2.27 -11.11 3.11
CA VAL A 55 2.55 -9.72 2.81
C VAL A 55 1.22 -9.00 2.64
N GLN A 56 0.97 -7.99 3.47
CA GLN A 56 -0.19 -7.11 3.30
C GLN A 56 0.24 -5.84 2.59
N LEU A 57 -0.39 -5.56 1.45
CA LEU A 57 -0.29 -4.29 0.73
C LEU A 57 -1.59 -3.51 0.99
N SER A 58 -1.51 -2.37 1.67
CA SER A 58 -2.65 -1.48 1.92
C SER A 58 -2.46 -0.13 1.23
N ALA A 59 -3.58 0.48 0.85
CA ALA A 59 -3.65 1.87 0.41
C ALA A 59 -4.52 2.62 1.41
N THR A 60 -3.92 3.50 2.19
CA THR A 60 -4.59 4.25 3.26
C THR A 60 -4.92 5.65 2.77
N SER A 61 -6.20 6.03 2.87
CA SER A 61 -6.66 7.43 2.75
C SER A 61 -7.21 7.84 4.12
N LEU A 62 -6.55 8.79 4.78
CA LEU A 62 -6.98 9.35 6.05
C LEU A 62 -7.43 10.80 5.83
N HIS A 63 -8.72 11.05 5.98
CA HIS A 63 -9.28 12.40 5.94
C HIS A 63 -9.56 12.86 7.36
N ILE A 64 -8.73 13.78 7.88
CA ILE A 64 -8.91 14.33 9.23
C ILE A 64 -9.80 15.58 9.11
N LYS A 65 -11.10 15.44 9.40
CA LYS A 65 -12.04 16.57 9.42
C LYS A 65 -12.04 17.26 10.79
N ALA A 66 -12.37 18.55 10.81
CA ALA A 66 -12.54 19.30 12.05
C ALA A 66 -13.73 18.72 12.85
N GLY A 67 -13.47 18.17 14.04
CA GLY A 67 -14.51 17.62 14.92
C GLY A 67 -14.38 16.14 15.31
N ASN A 68 -13.20 15.52 15.15
CA ASN A 68 -12.91 14.10 15.46
C ASN A 68 -13.61 13.05 14.58
N ASP A 69 -14.33 13.45 13.52
CA ASP A 69 -14.82 12.50 12.53
C ASP A 69 -13.67 12.07 11.60
N VAL A 70 -13.21 10.83 11.80
CA VAL A 70 -12.22 10.17 10.97
C VAL A 70 -12.96 9.17 10.07
N SER A 71 -13.05 9.47 8.79
CA SER A 71 -13.47 8.48 7.79
C SER A 71 -12.22 7.90 7.13
N GLN A 72 -11.96 6.62 7.37
CA GLN A 72 -10.83 5.91 6.80
C GLN A 72 -11.36 4.72 5.98
N THR A 73 -10.97 4.66 4.71
CA THR A 73 -11.15 3.45 3.90
C THR A 73 -9.76 2.95 3.53
N VAL A 74 -9.45 1.71 3.88
CA VAL A 74 -8.15 1.09 3.61
C VAL A 74 -8.36 -0.15 2.75
N PRO A 75 -8.40 -0.02 1.40
CA PRO A 75 -8.24 -1.18 0.54
C PRO A 75 -6.92 -1.89 0.84
N PHE A 76 -6.98 -3.21 1.03
CA PHE A 76 -5.80 -4.03 1.23
C PHE A 76 -5.89 -5.34 0.46
N GLU A 77 -4.72 -5.88 0.11
CA GLU A 77 -4.57 -7.18 -0.52
C GLU A 77 -3.48 -7.99 0.18
N TRP A 78 -3.67 -9.30 0.24
CA TRP A 78 -2.71 -10.23 0.84
C TRP A 78 -2.01 -11.03 -0.24
N TYR A 79 -0.71 -11.19 -0.08
CA TYR A 79 0.17 -11.98 -0.94
C TYR A 79 1.01 -12.92 -0.10
N ASP A 80 1.58 -13.93 -0.74
CA ASP A 80 2.51 -14.86 -0.09
C ASP A 80 3.80 -14.15 0.35
N TYR A 81 4.38 -14.54 1.48
CA TYR A 81 5.67 -14.05 1.97
C TYR A 81 6.76 -13.96 0.89
N ASP A 82 6.79 -14.93 -0.03
CA ASP A 82 7.80 -15.04 -1.08
C ASP A 82 7.87 -13.80 -1.99
N VAL A 83 6.79 -13.02 -2.10
CA VAL A 83 6.78 -11.82 -2.95
C VAL A 83 7.30 -10.57 -2.25
N PHE A 84 7.55 -10.59 -0.94
CA PHE A 84 7.88 -9.39 -0.15
C PHE A 84 9.09 -8.63 -0.72
N GLY A 85 10.22 -9.32 -0.92
CA GLY A 85 11.45 -8.68 -1.39
C GLY A 85 11.33 -8.10 -2.80
N GLU A 86 10.65 -8.83 -3.70
CA GLU A 86 10.37 -8.35 -5.06
C GLU A 86 9.45 -7.12 -5.03
N MET A 87 8.37 -7.19 -4.25
CA MET A 87 7.37 -6.13 -4.13
C MET A 87 7.95 -4.87 -3.51
N LEU A 88 8.73 -4.98 -2.44
CA LEU A 88 9.42 -3.86 -1.81
C LEU A 88 10.38 -3.17 -2.78
N SER A 89 11.19 -3.95 -3.50
CA SER A 89 12.14 -3.42 -4.49
C SER A 89 11.42 -2.70 -5.64
N TYR A 90 10.30 -3.27 -6.10
CA TYR A 90 9.47 -2.68 -7.15
C TYR A 90 8.82 -1.38 -6.69
N MET A 91 8.20 -1.37 -5.50
CA MET A 91 7.61 -0.18 -4.87
C MET A 91 8.62 0.96 -4.78
N ASN A 92 9.79 0.70 -4.24
CA ASN A 92 10.86 1.70 -4.12
C ASN A 92 11.31 2.25 -5.47
N SER A 93 11.44 1.39 -6.49
CA SER A 93 11.82 1.82 -7.84
C SER A 93 10.77 2.74 -8.45
N GLU A 94 9.49 2.36 -8.37
CA GLU A 94 8.39 3.11 -8.97
C GLU A 94 8.12 4.43 -8.24
N TYR A 95 8.15 4.41 -6.91
CA TYR A 95 8.01 5.61 -6.09
C TYR A 95 9.15 6.60 -6.35
N THR A 96 10.39 6.12 -6.47
CA THR A 96 11.54 6.98 -6.80
C THR A 96 11.42 7.58 -8.19
N LYS A 97 10.90 6.83 -9.19
CA LYS A 97 10.68 7.37 -10.54
C LYS A 97 9.62 8.47 -10.54
N GLN A 98 8.50 8.28 -9.84
CA GLN A 98 7.47 9.30 -9.70
C GLN A 98 8.02 10.58 -9.08
N ASN A 99 8.78 10.48 -7.99
CA ASN A 99 9.35 11.65 -7.31
C ASN A 99 10.49 12.33 -8.09
N LYS A 100 11.24 11.59 -8.92
CA LYS A 100 12.28 12.16 -9.80
C LYS A 100 11.72 12.90 -11.00
N SER A 101 10.48 12.62 -11.43
CA SER A 101 9.84 13.32 -12.55
C SER A 101 9.38 14.75 -12.22
N ILE A 102 9.56 15.19 -10.96
CA ILE A 102 9.19 16.52 -10.47
C ILE A 102 10.43 17.44 -10.32
N SER A 103 11.64 16.98 -10.67
CA SER A 103 12.90 17.75 -10.60
C SER A 103 13.40 18.24 -11.97
#